data_AF-A0AAN9XFN9-F1
#
_entry.id   AF-A0AAN9XFN9-F1
#
_cell.length_a   1.000
_cell.length_b   1.000
_cell.length_c   1.000
_cell.angle_alpha   90.00
_cell.angle_beta   90.00
_cell.angle_gamma   90.00
#
_symmetry.space_group_name_H-M   'P 1'
#
loop_
_entity.id
_entity.type
_entity.pdbx_description
1 polymer ?
#
loop_
_entity_poly.entity_id
_entity_poly.type
_entity_poly.pdbx_seq_one_letter_code
_entity_poly.pdbx_strand_id
1 'polypeptide(L)'
;MANSPGCHQSYSKEKRWVPTYALFSLAFLLSFAATNFIVNWVDFVTCRILRLTFRTHLVHSGCEWFSIMTRWIFSSIIILVVFVASTFFLEIDLSRITSTTLLKTIIVLNKQQQQFLLNCTDGNLAGTCSSYYPIKSEFDDDSSTTCPEYFRWIHEDLKPWKSTGITRDMVERGKNISHFRLVIVNGKAYIEKHSKSYQTRDVFTIWGILQLLRLYPGKIPDLELMFQCGDKTVVFKKDFKGPQMTAPPVFHYCGEENSYDIVFPDWTFWGWAELHIRPWETTLHNIQEGNQKIKWKDRIPYAFWKGNPAVSNIRKALGKCNATENHDWNARIYGIQWMQERANNFENSKLENQCTFRYKIYAEGATWSVSEKYIIACDSMTMFIEPRYYDFFTRNMLPLRHYWPISTKNMCEDIKYAVDWGNSNLDNAQAIGNEGTNYILENLKMKLVYDYMFHLLNEYAKLLKFKPTISAEAVEICSESMACSLRGARKHFMVESMVTSPSDTPPCSMPPPYTPETLKEFLQKKENLMKQVKTRMVNNTSMLTML
;
A
#
# COMPACT_ATOMS: atom_id res chain seq x y z
N MET A 1 -54.05 -8.56 33.79
CA MET A 1 -55.25 -9.42 33.85
C MET A 1 -55.52 -9.85 32.40
N ALA A 2 -54.99 -11.02 32.00
CA ALA A 2 -55.72 -12.30 31.89
C ALA A 2 -56.79 -12.23 30.76
N ASN A 3 -56.83 -13.04 29.69
CA ASN A 3 -56.41 -14.42 29.48
C ASN A 3 -56.21 -14.76 27.98
N SER A 4 -55.17 -15.58 27.72
CA SER A 4 -55.07 -16.79 26.86
C SER A 4 -55.69 -16.87 25.45
N PRO A 5 -54.93 -17.36 24.46
CA PRO A 5 -55.45 -18.20 23.39
C PRO A 5 -54.91 -19.65 23.43
N GLY A 6 -55.88 -20.58 23.40
CA GLY A 6 -55.90 -21.91 22.81
C GLY A 6 -54.60 -22.68 22.51
N CYS A 7 -54.45 -23.80 23.24
CA CYS A 7 -53.62 -24.95 22.86
C CYS A 7 -54.10 -25.59 21.55
N HIS A 8 -53.19 -25.71 20.58
CA HIS A 8 -53.20 -26.81 19.62
C HIS A 8 -51.88 -27.58 19.74
N GLN A 9 -51.95 -28.72 20.43
CA GLN A 9 -50.93 -29.76 20.43
C GLN A 9 -51.00 -30.49 19.08
N SER A 10 -49.89 -30.46 18.33
CA SER A 10 -49.63 -31.47 17.30
C SER A 10 -48.23 -32.04 17.53
N TYR A 11 -48.21 -33.36 17.65
CA TYR A 11 -47.10 -34.22 18.02
C TYR A 11 -45.87 -34.02 17.12
N SER A 12 -44.78 -33.51 17.70
CA SER A 12 -43.44 -33.69 17.17
C SER A 12 -43.00 -35.13 17.43
N LYS A 13 -42.90 -35.95 16.37
CA LYS A 13 -42.13 -37.20 16.42
C LYS A 13 -40.66 -36.82 16.60
N GLU A 14 -40.13 -36.93 17.81
CA GLU A 14 -38.68 -36.97 18.05
C GLU A 14 -38.09 -38.16 17.30
N LYS A 15 -37.59 -37.92 16.08
CA LYS A 15 -36.59 -38.79 15.48
C LYS A 15 -35.30 -38.54 16.27
N ARG A 16 -34.91 -39.49 17.12
CA ARG A 16 -33.56 -39.57 17.70
C ARG A 16 -32.56 -39.65 16.55
N TRP A 17 -31.96 -38.51 16.21
CA TRP A 17 -30.80 -38.47 15.34
C TRP A 17 -29.60 -38.94 16.15
N VAL A 18 -29.14 -40.17 15.89
CA VAL A 18 -27.80 -40.57 16.29
C VAL A 18 -26.85 -39.74 15.42
N PRO A 19 -25.94 -38.92 16.00
CA PRO A 19 -24.97 -38.19 15.21
C PRO A 19 -24.20 -39.19 14.35
N THR A 20 -24.07 -38.93 13.05
CA THR A 20 -23.31 -39.79 12.13
C THR A 20 -21.89 -40.07 12.66
N TYR A 21 -21.29 -39.09 13.36
CA TYR A 21 -20.02 -39.21 14.08
C TYR A 21 -19.97 -40.35 15.13
N ALA A 22 -21.10 -40.67 15.79
CA ALA A 22 -21.17 -41.73 16.78
C ALA A 22 -21.18 -43.13 16.12
N LEU A 23 -21.82 -43.26 14.96
CA LEU A 23 -21.79 -44.51 14.16
C LEU A 23 -20.40 -44.74 13.54
N PHE A 24 -19.74 -43.68 13.05
CA PHE A 24 -18.37 -43.76 12.55
C PHE A 24 -17.35 -44.11 13.65
N SER A 25 -17.50 -43.53 14.85
CA SER A 25 -16.65 -43.87 16.00
C SER A 25 -16.80 -45.34 16.42
N LEU A 26 -18.02 -45.88 16.40
CA LEU A 26 -18.26 -47.28 16.75
C LEU A 26 -17.72 -48.24 15.68
N ALA A 27 -17.90 -47.93 14.40
CA ALA A 27 -17.35 -48.72 13.30
C ALA A 27 -15.81 -48.70 13.28
N PHE A 28 -15.19 -47.55 13.58
CA PHE A 28 -13.74 -47.43 13.72
C PHE A 28 -13.21 -48.26 14.88
N LEU A 29 -13.86 -48.20 16.05
CA LEU A 29 -13.47 -49.00 17.22
C LEU A 29 -13.63 -50.50 16.99
N LEU A 30 -14.70 -50.94 16.32
CA LEU A 30 -14.92 -52.34 15.98
C LEU A 30 -13.91 -52.83 14.93
N SER A 31 -13.62 -52.02 13.91
CA SER A 31 -12.60 -52.33 12.90
C SER A 31 -11.20 -52.41 13.53
N PHE A 32 -10.86 -51.49 14.43
CA PHE A 32 -9.60 -51.47 15.17
C PHE A 32 -9.46 -52.67 16.12
N ALA A 33 -10.55 -53.06 16.79
CA ALA A 33 -10.57 -54.25 17.64
C ALA A 33 -10.41 -55.55 16.81
N ALA A 34 -11.10 -55.66 15.68
CA ALA A 34 -11.00 -56.81 14.79
C ALA A 34 -9.60 -56.95 14.16
N THR A 35 -8.98 -55.84 13.74
CA THR A 35 -7.61 -55.87 13.21
C THR A 35 -6.58 -56.20 14.29
N ASN A 36 -6.69 -55.65 15.50
CA ASN A 36 -5.81 -56.05 16.60
C ASN A 36 -5.99 -57.54 16.97
N PHE A 37 -7.22 -58.07 16.91
CA PHE A 37 -7.46 -59.48 17.13
C PHE A 37 -6.81 -60.35 16.05
N ILE A 38 -6.96 -59.99 14.76
CA ILE A 38 -6.34 -60.73 13.65
C ILE A 38 -4.81 -60.66 13.70
N VAL A 39 -4.23 -59.48 13.96
CA VAL A 39 -2.77 -59.32 14.07
C VAL A 39 -2.22 -60.14 15.25
N ASN A 40 -2.87 -60.09 16.42
CA ASN A 40 -2.45 -60.90 17.57
C ASN A 40 -2.65 -62.40 17.32
N TRP A 41 -3.68 -62.80 16.58
CA TRP A 41 -3.94 -64.20 16.24
C TRP A 41 -2.91 -64.74 15.23
N VAL A 42 -2.58 -63.96 14.21
CA VAL A 42 -1.52 -64.28 13.25
C VAL A 42 -0.16 -64.32 13.94
N ASP A 43 0.18 -63.35 14.79
CA ASP A 43 1.43 -63.38 15.57
C ASP A 43 1.49 -64.60 16.50
N PHE A 44 0.37 -64.96 17.14
CA PHE A 44 0.29 -66.13 18.02
C PHE A 44 0.45 -67.46 17.27
N VAL A 45 -0.22 -67.64 16.13
CA VAL A 45 -0.14 -68.89 15.35
C VAL A 45 1.24 -69.03 14.69
N THR A 46 1.73 -67.97 14.05
CA THR A 46 2.98 -68.01 13.28
C THR A 46 4.18 -68.18 14.21
N CYS A 47 4.22 -67.46 15.33
CA CYS A 47 5.35 -67.50 16.25
C CYS A 47 5.33 -68.75 17.16
N ARG A 48 4.15 -69.37 17.41
CA ARG A 48 4.04 -70.64 18.16
C ARG A 48 4.47 -71.85 17.31
N ILE A 49 4.17 -71.86 16.01
CA ILE A 49 4.63 -72.91 15.08
C ILE A 49 6.15 -72.84 14.90
N LEU A 50 6.72 -71.63 14.72
CA LEU A 50 8.18 -71.43 14.59
C LEU A 50 8.96 -71.79 15.86
N ARG A 51 8.40 -71.55 17.06
CA ARG A 51 9.03 -71.94 18.34
C ARG A 51 9.04 -73.45 18.62
N LEU A 52 8.11 -74.20 18.02
CA LEU A 52 8.04 -75.66 18.18
C LEU A 52 9.00 -76.41 17.24
N THR A 53 9.48 -75.76 16.16
CA THR A 53 10.35 -76.39 15.16
C THR A 53 11.83 -75.99 15.29
N PHE A 54 12.17 -74.80 15.77
CA PHE A 54 13.56 -74.36 15.93
C PHE A 54 13.80 -73.63 17.26
N ARG A 55 14.76 -74.12 18.06
CA ARG A 55 15.10 -73.56 19.37
C ARG A 55 16.45 -72.82 19.31
N THR A 56 16.48 -71.63 18.71
CA THR A 56 17.65 -70.73 18.72
C THR A 56 17.24 -69.26 18.91
N HIS A 57 18.15 -68.45 19.47
CA HIS A 57 17.95 -67.04 19.83
C HIS A 57 17.56 -66.11 18.65
N LEU A 58 17.84 -66.52 17.41
CA LEU A 58 17.50 -65.79 16.17
C LEU A 58 15.99 -65.76 15.86
N VAL A 59 15.19 -66.67 16.43
CA VAL A 59 13.73 -66.72 16.19
C VAL A 59 12.99 -65.62 16.97
N HIS A 60 13.55 -65.13 18.08
CA HIS A 60 12.91 -64.08 18.89
C HIS A 60 12.94 -62.71 18.21
N SER A 61 14.09 -62.31 17.68
CA SER A 61 14.28 -61.01 17.02
C SER A 61 13.58 -60.91 15.65
N GLY A 62 13.40 -62.04 14.95
CA GLY A 62 12.66 -62.09 13.69
C GLY A 62 11.14 -61.91 13.85
N CYS A 63 10.53 -62.48 14.90
CA CYS A 63 9.08 -62.30 15.15
C CYS A 63 8.73 -60.85 15.53
N GLU A 64 9.58 -60.16 16.31
CA GLU A 64 9.33 -58.75 16.69
C GLU A 64 9.36 -57.83 15.47
N TRP A 65 10.32 -58.02 14.56
CA TRP A 65 10.40 -57.24 13.32
C TRP A 65 9.23 -57.52 12.37
N PHE A 66 8.78 -58.77 12.28
CA PHE A 66 7.63 -59.12 11.45
C PHE A 66 6.33 -58.49 11.97
N SER A 67 6.11 -58.51 13.30
CA SER A 67 4.94 -57.88 13.94
C SER A 67 4.94 -56.35 13.79
N ILE A 68 6.10 -55.70 13.87
CA ILE A 68 6.23 -54.26 13.63
C ILE A 68 5.90 -53.95 12.17
N MET A 69 6.46 -54.70 11.22
CA MET A 69 6.25 -54.46 9.79
C MET A 69 4.78 -54.65 9.37
N THR A 70 4.09 -55.68 9.86
CA THR A 70 2.66 -55.87 9.59
C THR A 70 1.80 -54.75 10.19
N ARG A 71 2.11 -54.27 11.40
CA ARG A 71 1.41 -53.12 12.01
C ARG A 71 1.52 -51.85 11.16
N TRP A 72 2.69 -51.57 10.58
CA TRP A 72 2.91 -50.43 9.69
C TRP A 72 2.15 -50.56 8.36
N ILE A 73 2.15 -51.74 7.75
CA ILE A 73 1.44 -52.00 6.49
C ILE A 73 -0.08 -51.85 6.68
N PHE A 74 -0.64 -52.46 7.72
CA PHE A 74 -2.09 -52.37 7.98
C PHE A 74 -2.53 -50.96 8.37
N SER A 75 -1.72 -50.23 9.16
CA SER A 75 -2.01 -48.82 9.48
C SER A 75 -2.02 -47.93 8.23
N SER A 76 -1.10 -48.19 7.30
CA SER A 76 -1.03 -47.46 6.03
C SER A 76 -2.24 -47.73 5.13
N ILE A 77 -2.72 -48.98 5.08
CA ILE A 77 -3.92 -49.36 4.32
C ILE A 77 -5.17 -48.72 4.93
N ILE A 78 -5.29 -48.65 6.25
CA ILE A 78 -6.43 -48.00 6.93
C ILE A 78 -6.46 -46.51 6.61
N ILE A 79 -5.31 -45.82 6.67
CA ILE A 79 -5.22 -44.40 6.30
C ILE A 79 -5.64 -44.19 4.85
N LEU A 80 -5.21 -45.06 3.93
CA LEU A 80 -5.60 -45.00 2.52
C LEU A 80 -7.11 -45.20 2.32
N VAL A 81 -7.72 -46.17 3.01
CA VAL A 81 -9.16 -46.43 2.91
C VAL A 81 -9.99 -45.28 3.50
N VAL A 82 -9.55 -44.70 4.63
CA VAL A 82 -10.19 -43.50 5.21
C VAL A 82 -10.05 -42.30 4.28
N PHE A 83 -8.89 -42.12 3.65
CA PHE A 83 -8.66 -41.06 2.67
C PHE A 83 -9.58 -41.21 1.45
N VAL A 84 -9.67 -42.40 0.86
CA VAL A 84 -10.55 -42.68 -0.29
C VAL A 84 -12.03 -42.55 0.08
N ALA A 85 -12.44 -43.04 1.26
CA ALA A 85 -13.81 -42.86 1.74
C ALA A 85 -14.14 -41.37 1.97
N SER A 86 -13.20 -40.59 2.49
CA SER A 86 -13.40 -39.14 2.67
C SER A 86 -13.54 -38.39 1.35
N THR A 87 -12.88 -38.84 0.28
CA THR A 87 -13.04 -38.26 -1.06
C THR A 87 -14.41 -38.58 -1.68
N PHE A 88 -15.00 -39.76 -1.38
CA PHE A 88 -16.34 -40.12 -1.86
C PHE A 88 -17.48 -39.40 -1.10
N PHE A 89 -17.28 -39.03 0.17
CA PHE A 89 -18.29 -38.25 0.92
C PHE A 89 -18.18 -36.73 0.73
N LEU A 90 -17.08 -36.24 0.15
CA LEU A 90 -16.94 -34.85 -0.32
C LEU A 90 -17.62 -34.60 -1.68
N GLU A 91 -18.18 -35.63 -2.30
CA GLU A 91 -18.99 -35.53 -3.52
C GLU A 91 -20.46 -35.13 -3.25
N ILE A 92 -20.74 -34.55 -2.07
CA ILE A 92 -22.03 -33.93 -1.75
C ILE A 92 -21.95 -32.43 -2.05
N ASP A 93 -22.55 -32.08 -3.19
CA ASP A 93 -23.04 -30.77 -3.63
C ASP A 93 -22.02 -29.68 -4.06
N LEU A 94 -20.93 -30.10 -4.70
CA LEU A 94 -20.06 -29.15 -5.43
C LEU A 94 -20.76 -28.52 -6.65
N SER A 95 -21.79 -29.17 -7.23
CA SER A 95 -22.49 -28.69 -8.43
C SER A 95 -23.39 -27.47 -8.18
N ARG A 96 -23.94 -27.29 -6.97
CA ARG A 96 -24.70 -26.09 -6.59
C ARG A 96 -23.81 -24.90 -6.21
N ILE A 97 -22.63 -25.16 -5.65
CA ILE A 97 -21.68 -24.10 -5.28
C ILE A 97 -20.88 -23.63 -6.50
N THR A 98 -20.53 -24.53 -7.43
CA THR A 98 -19.83 -24.14 -8.66
C THR A 98 -20.74 -23.43 -9.65
N SER A 99 -22.01 -23.80 -9.85
CA SER A 99 -22.79 -23.16 -10.93
C SER A 99 -22.98 -21.64 -10.77
N THR A 100 -23.18 -21.12 -9.56
CA THR A 100 -23.43 -19.68 -9.34
C THR A 100 -22.16 -18.84 -9.27
N THR A 101 -21.09 -19.36 -8.65
CA THR A 101 -19.79 -18.70 -8.60
C THR A 101 -19.10 -18.78 -9.95
N LEU A 102 -19.12 -19.93 -10.61
CA LEU A 102 -18.48 -20.16 -11.90
C LEU A 102 -19.28 -19.48 -13.04
N LEU A 103 -20.63 -19.35 -12.97
CA LEU A 103 -21.35 -18.42 -13.87
C LEU A 103 -20.98 -16.96 -13.60
N LYS A 104 -20.88 -16.50 -12.35
CA LYS A 104 -20.43 -15.13 -12.07
C LYS A 104 -19.00 -14.90 -12.59
N THR A 105 -18.09 -15.84 -12.36
CA THR A 105 -16.71 -15.78 -12.86
C THR A 105 -16.66 -15.86 -14.39
N ILE A 106 -17.49 -16.67 -15.03
CA ILE A 106 -17.61 -16.73 -16.50
C ILE A 106 -18.23 -15.43 -17.05
N ILE A 107 -19.26 -14.86 -16.40
CA ILE A 107 -19.88 -13.59 -16.81
C ILE A 107 -18.87 -12.43 -16.66
N VAL A 108 -18.06 -12.42 -15.60
CA VAL A 108 -16.97 -11.44 -15.39
C VAL A 108 -15.84 -11.65 -16.41
N LEU A 109 -15.48 -12.91 -16.74
CA LEU A 109 -14.47 -13.22 -17.76
C LEU A 109 -14.94 -12.91 -19.19
N ASN A 110 -16.24 -12.99 -19.48
CA ASN A 110 -16.81 -12.69 -20.79
C ASN A 110 -17.22 -11.22 -20.98
N LYS A 111 -17.25 -10.42 -19.91
CA LYS A 111 -17.46 -8.97 -20.01
C LYS A 111 -16.14 -8.34 -20.44
N GLN A 112 -15.90 -8.34 -21.75
CA GLN A 112 -14.77 -7.61 -22.32
C GLN A 112 -14.97 -6.12 -22.02
N GLN A 113 -14.35 -5.64 -20.94
CA GLN A 113 -14.49 -4.25 -20.51
C GLN A 113 -14.00 -3.36 -21.66
N GLN A 114 -14.86 -2.47 -22.15
CA GLN A 114 -14.51 -1.62 -23.28
C GLN A 114 -13.30 -0.77 -22.90
N GLN A 115 -12.17 -1.03 -23.57
CA GLN A 115 -10.95 -0.25 -23.37
C GLN A 115 -11.01 1.02 -24.20
N PHE A 116 -10.72 2.15 -23.58
CA PHE A 116 -10.68 3.46 -24.21
C PHE A 116 -9.23 3.85 -24.43
N LEU A 117 -8.67 3.46 -25.58
CA LEU A 117 -7.30 3.82 -25.95
C LEU A 117 -7.17 5.30 -26.34
N LEU A 118 -5.94 5.80 -26.30
CA LEU A 118 -5.61 7.16 -26.71
C LEU A 118 -5.83 7.31 -28.22
N ASN A 119 -6.74 8.20 -28.63
CA ASN A 119 -7.00 8.43 -30.05
C ASN A 119 -6.19 9.62 -30.59
N CYS A 120 -5.16 9.33 -31.40
CA CYS A 120 -4.29 10.35 -32.00
C CYS A 120 -4.35 10.36 -33.54
N THR A 121 -5.44 9.87 -34.15
CA THR A 121 -5.48 9.60 -35.61
C THR A 121 -5.44 10.82 -36.52
N ASP A 122 -5.65 12.04 -36.00
CA ASP A 122 -5.59 13.26 -36.80
C ASP A 122 -4.64 14.29 -36.19
N GLY A 123 -3.54 14.59 -36.89
CA GLY A 123 -2.57 15.60 -36.50
C GLY A 123 -3.15 17.03 -36.36
N ASN A 124 -4.36 17.27 -36.91
CA ASN A 124 -5.11 18.52 -36.78
C ASN A 124 -6.16 18.51 -35.63
N LEU A 125 -6.47 17.36 -35.03
CA LEU A 125 -7.36 17.20 -33.87
C LEU A 125 -6.59 17.02 -32.55
N ALA A 126 -5.26 17.19 -32.57
CA ALA A 126 -4.37 17.08 -31.40
C ALA A 126 -4.62 18.13 -30.28
N GLY A 127 -5.70 18.90 -30.36
CA GLY A 127 -6.11 19.91 -29.38
C GLY A 127 -7.60 19.90 -29.02
N THR A 128 -8.39 18.91 -29.45
CA THR A 128 -9.83 18.85 -29.17
C THR A 128 -10.22 17.62 -28.36
N CYS A 129 -10.96 17.83 -27.28
CA CYS A 129 -11.45 16.76 -26.44
C CYS A 129 -12.67 16.09 -27.03
N SER A 130 -12.49 14.86 -27.51
CA SER A 130 -13.57 14.08 -28.11
C SER A 130 -14.51 13.51 -27.05
N SER A 131 -15.80 13.42 -27.38
CA SER A 131 -16.86 13.02 -26.45
C SER A 131 -17.10 11.51 -26.36
N TYR A 132 -16.13 10.66 -26.72
CA TYR A 132 -16.35 9.20 -26.76
C TYR A 132 -16.12 8.51 -25.41
N TYR A 133 -15.62 9.22 -24.41
CA TYR A 133 -15.41 8.69 -23.08
C TYR A 133 -16.74 8.51 -22.34
N PRO A 134 -16.88 7.45 -21.51
CA PRO A 134 -18.06 7.28 -20.70
C PRO A 134 -18.18 8.47 -19.75
N ILE A 135 -19.36 9.09 -19.71
CA ILE A 135 -19.65 10.23 -18.82
C ILE A 135 -20.18 9.73 -17.48
N LYS A 136 -20.66 8.48 -17.44
CA LYS A 136 -21.15 7.79 -16.24
C LYS A 136 -20.72 6.33 -16.31
N SER A 137 -20.36 5.78 -15.16
CA SER A 137 -20.25 4.33 -14.97
C SER A 137 -21.11 3.87 -13.79
N GLU A 138 -21.65 2.67 -13.92
CA GLU A 138 -22.21 1.90 -12.81
C GLU A 138 -21.14 0.92 -12.33
N PHE A 139 -21.15 0.63 -11.03
CA PHE A 139 -20.25 -0.38 -10.47
C PHE A 139 -20.91 -1.74 -10.62
N ASP A 140 -20.14 -2.74 -11.03
CA ASP A 140 -20.62 -4.12 -11.18
C ASP A 140 -20.66 -4.86 -9.84
N ASP A 141 -19.85 -4.41 -8.88
CA ASP A 141 -19.80 -4.92 -7.51
C ASP A 141 -19.90 -3.75 -6.52
N ASP A 142 -20.86 -3.82 -5.60
CA ASP A 142 -21.05 -2.84 -4.52
C ASP A 142 -20.14 -3.09 -3.31
N SER A 143 -19.32 -4.15 -3.33
CA SER A 143 -18.40 -4.44 -2.23
C SER A 143 -17.24 -3.43 -2.19
N SER A 144 -17.26 -2.55 -1.18
CA SER A 144 -16.14 -1.63 -0.92
C SER A 144 -15.28 -2.13 0.23
N THR A 145 -13.97 -2.25 0.01
CA THR A 145 -13.00 -2.47 1.08
C THR A 145 -12.78 -1.18 1.88
N THR A 146 -12.36 -1.25 3.13
CA THR A 146 -11.98 -0.06 3.91
C THR A 146 -10.70 0.57 3.37
N CYS A 147 -10.64 1.89 3.26
CA CYS A 147 -9.42 2.60 2.87
C CYS A 147 -8.35 2.52 3.97
N PRO A 148 -7.05 2.63 3.62
CA PRO A 148 -5.97 2.78 4.59
C PRO A 148 -6.21 3.90 5.61
N GLU A 149 -5.65 3.73 6.81
CA GLU A 149 -5.83 4.66 7.93
C GLU A 149 -5.35 6.09 7.62
N TYR A 150 -4.42 6.30 6.68
CA TYR A 150 -3.99 7.65 6.30
C TYR A 150 -5.06 8.48 5.61
N PHE A 151 -6.13 7.87 5.11
CA PHE A 151 -7.26 8.61 4.54
C PHE A 151 -7.99 9.44 5.60
N ARG A 152 -7.89 9.06 6.90
CA ARG A 152 -8.49 9.86 7.98
C ARG A 152 -7.97 11.28 8.03
N TRP A 153 -6.75 11.51 7.55
CA TRP A 153 -6.16 12.85 7.57
C TRP A 153 -6.80 13.82 6.58
N ILE A 154 -7.55 13.35 5.57
CA ILE A 154 -8.36 14.22 4.71
C ILE A 154 -9.30 15.08 5.58
N HIS A 155 -9.88 14.50 6.64
CA HIS A 155 -10.75 15.24 7.57
C HIS A 155 -10.01 16.35 8.30
N GLU A 156 -8.75 16.12 8.70
CA GLU A 156 -7.94 17.12 9.41
C GLU A 156 -7.41 18.21 8.45
N ASP A 157 -7.05 17.85 7.22
CA ASP A 157 -6.59 18.80 6.21
C ASP A 157 -7.72 19.75 5.77
N LEU A 158 -8.96 19.26 5.69
CA LEU A 158 -10.13 20.06 5.33
C LEU A 158 -10.84 20.73 6.52
N LYS A 159 -10.46 20.38 7.75
CA LYS A 159 -11.03 20.90 9.00
C LYS A 159 -11.11 22.43 9.07
N PRO A 160 -10.12 23.21 8.60
CA PRO A 160 -10.17 24.68 8.69
C PRO A 160 -11.41 25.30 8.04
N TRP A 161 -12.03 24.61 7.07
CA TRP A 161 -13.17 25.10 6.32
C TRP A 161 -14.49 24.38 6.64
N LYS A 162 -14.47 23.42 7.58
CA LYS A 162 -15.62 22.56 7.86
C LYS A 162 -16.85 23.33 8.34
N SER A 163 -16.67 24.36 9.17
CA SER A 163 -17.77 25.15 9.74
C SER A 163 -18.20 26.31 8.85
N THR A 164 -17.26 26.99 8.19
CA THR A 164 -17.54 28.18 7.36
C THR A 164 -17.92 27.82 5.93
N GLY A 165 -17.49 26.66 5.44
CA GLY A 165 -17.38 26.38 4.02
C GLY A 165 -16.29 27.20 3.34
N ILE A 166 -16.22 27.04 2.02
CA ILE A 166 -15.26 27.69 1.13
C ILE A 166 -16.03 28.64 0.21
N THR A 167 -15.72 29.93 0.30
CA THR A 167 -16.32 30.97 -0.54
C THR A 167 -15.49 31.20 -1.80
N ARG A 168 -16.08 31.84 -2.82
CA ARG A 168 -15.37 32.21 -4.05
C ARG A 168 -14.17 33.11 -3.75
N ASP A 169 -14.34 34.10 -2.86
CA ASP A 169 -13.24 34.99 -2.42
C ASP A 169 -12.04 34.20 -1.88
N MET A 170 -12.28 33.17 -1.05
CA MET A 170 -11.21 32.36 -0.48
C MET A 170 -10.41 31.62 -1.54
N VAL A 171 -11.08 31.07 -2.56
CA VAL A 171 -10.42 30.40 -3.69
C VAL A 171 -9.61 31.43 -4.51
N GLU A 172 -10.19 32.60 -4.80
CA GLU A 172 -9.50 33.67 -5.54
C GLU A 172 -8.26 34.19 -4.81
N ARG A 173 -8.27 34.27 -3.48
CA ARG A 173 -7.07 34.64 -2.69
C ARG A 173 -5.90 33.64 -2.85
N GLY A 174 -6.18 32.41 -3.27
CA GLY A 174 -5.16 31.42 -3.61
C GLY A 174 -4.50 31.61 -4.98
N LYS A 175 -5.03 32.48 -5.86
CA LYS A 175 -4.59 32.64 -7.26
C LYS A 175 -3.09 32.97 -7.38
N ASN A 176 -2.63 33.97 -6.62
CA ASN A 176 -1.25 34.49 -6.72
C ASN A 176 -0.18 33.56 -6.12
N ILE A 177 -0.58 32.56 -5.35
CA ILE A 177 0.33 31.59 -4.71
C ILE A 177 0.21 30.20 -5.34
N SER A 178 -0.47 30.09 -6.49
CA SER A 178 -0.73 28.83 -7.18
C SER A 178 -0.21 28.87 -8.61
N HIS A 179 0.10 27.70 -9.15
CA HIS A 179 0.57 27.56 -10.52
C HIS A 179 -0.59 27.44 -11.52
N PHE A 180 -1.68 26.79 -11.12
CA PHE A 180 -2.87 26.67 -11.94
C PHE A 180 -4.14 26.60 -11.09
N ARG A 181 -5.26 26.96 -11.72
CA ARG A 181 -6.60 26.65 -11.27
C ARG A 181 -7.11 25.46 -12.05
N LEU A 182 -7.69 24.50 -11.35
CA LEU A 182 -8.45 23.40 -11.94
C LEU A 182 -9.94 23.69 -11.74
N VAL A 183 -10.73 23.51 -12.79
CA VAL A 183 -12.18 23.50 -12.74
C VAL A 183 -12.66 22.16 -13.29
N ILE A 184 -13.48 21.43 -12.54
CA ILE A 184 -14.18 20.24 -13.00
C ILE A 184 -15.66 20.60 -13.08
N VAL A 185 -16.25 20.48 -14.27
CA VAL A 185 -17.69 20.70 -14.50
C VAL A 185 -18.21 19.63 -15.43
N ASN A 186 -19.29 18.94 -15.03
CA ASN A 186 -19.89 17.85 -15.79
C ASN A 186 -18.89 16.73 -16.17
N GLY A 187 -17.97 16.40 -15.25
CA GLY A 187 -16.95 15.38 -15.45
C GLY A 187 -15.81 15.76 -16.41
N LYS A 188 -15.77 17.01 -16.88
CA LYS A 188 -14.70 17.55 -17.73
C LYS A 188 -13.77 18.46 -16.93
N ALA A 189 -12.48 18.40 -17.19
CA ALA A 189 -11.47 19.22 -16.54
C ALA A 189 -11.07 20.41 -17.43
N TYR A 190 -10.90 21.56 -16.80
CA TYR A 190 -10.44 22.81 -17.41
C TYR A 190 -9.31 23.39 -16.57
N ILE A 191 -8.27 23.90 -17.23
CA ILE A 191 -7.09 24.46 -16.57
C ILE A 191 -6.90 25.91 -16.97
N GLU A 192 -6.81 26.79 -15.97
CA GLU A 192 -6.30 28.15 -16.11
C GLU A 192 -4.89 28.18 -15.51
N LYS A 193 -3.87 28.46 -16.34
CA LYS A 193 -2.47 28.56 -15.86
C LYS A 193 -2.19 29.97 -15.35
N HIS A 194 -1.64 30.07 -14.14
CA HIS A 194 -1.25 31.35 -13.54
C HIS A 194 0.25 31.61 -13.60
N SER A 195 1.06 30.55 -13.50
CA SER A 195 2.52 30.67 -13.56
C SER A 195 3.18 29.39 -14.07
N LYS A 196 4.47 29.46 -14.43
CA LYS A 196 5.23 28.31 -14.92
C LYS A 196 5.65 27.41 -13.76
N SER A 197 5.28 26.14 -13.84
CA SER A 197 5.73 25.12 -12.89
C SER A 197 7.18 24.69 -13.17
N TYR A 198 7.88 24.26 -12.12
CA TYR A 198 9.20 23.65 -12.27
C TYR A 198 9.05 22.29 -12.97
N GLN A 199 9.78 22.09 -14.09
CA GLN A 199 9.73 20.85 -14.87
C GLN A 199 8.28 20.45 -15.26
N THR A 200 7.96 19.16 -15.36
CA THR A 200 6.62 18.66 -15.73
C THR A 200 5.71 18.37 -14.54
N ARG A 201 5.89 19.06 -13.41
CA ARG A 201 5.10 18.80 -12.19
C ARG A 201 3.61 19.04 -12.43
N ASP A 202 3.26 20.21 -12.97
CA ASP A 202 1.88 20.53 -13.33
C ASP A 202 1.33 19.54 -14.36
N VAL A 203 2.12 19.22 -15.38
CA VAL A 203 1.74 18.32 -16.47
C VAL A 203 1.33 16.93 -15.94
N PHE A 204 2.15 16.28 -15.12
CA PHE A 204 1.82 14.93 -14.62
C PHE A 204 0.78 14.94 -13.49
N THR A 205 0.67 16.01 -12.70
CA THR A 205 -0.45 16.17 -11.76
C THR A 205 -1.78 16.29 -12.48
N ILE A 206 -1.83 17.11 -13.54
CA ILE A 206 -3.02 17.25 -14.38
C ILE A 206 -3.34 15.92 -15.07
N TRP A 207 -2.33 15.22 -15.60
CA TRP A 207 -2.50 13.89 -16.19
C TRP A 207 -3.14 12.91 -15.20
N GLY A 208 -2.68 12.91 -13.94
CA GLY A 208 -3.23 12.07 -12.89
C GLY A 208 -4.68 12.35 -12.56
N ILE A 209 -5.09 13.62 -12.53
CA ILE A 209 -6.49 14.02 -12.37
C ILE A 209 -7.34 13.53 -13.54
N LEU A 210 -6.84 13.60 -14.77
CA LEU A 210 -7.54 13.02 -15.92
C LEU A 210 -7.69 11.50 -15.79
N GLN A 211 -6.67 10.80 -15.29
CA GLN A 211 -6.77 9.36 -15.04
C GLN A 211 -7.80 9.03 -13.97
N LEU A 212 -7.92 9.85 -12.92
CA LEU A 212 -8.98 9.72 -11.93
C LEU A 212 -10.37 9.86 -12.56
N LEU A 213 -10.57 10.86 -13.43
CA LEU A 213 -11.84 11.07 -14.14
C LEU A 213 -12.19 9.90 -15.08
N ARG A 214 -11.18 9.25 -15.65
CA ARG A 214 -11.36 8.03 -16.46
C ARG A 214 -11.69 6.80 -15.61
N LEU A 215 -11.09 6.70 -14.42
CA LEU A 215 -11.33 5.58 -13.50
C LEU A 215 -12.72 5.68 -12.85
N TYR A 216 -13.16 6.89 -12.51
CA TYR A 216 -14.46 7.15 -11.87
C TYR A 216 -15.34 8.16 -12.65
N PRO A 217 -15.77 7.83 -13.89
CA PRO A 217 -16.51 8.76 -14.71
C PRO A 217 -17.84 9.22 -14.10
N GLY A 218 -18.02 10.53 -14.03
CA GLY A 218 -19.22 11.16 -13.48
C GLY A 218 -19.37 11.05 -11.96
N LYS A 219 -18.34 10.58 -11.24
CA LYS A 219 -18.36 10.42 -9.78
C LYS A 219 -17.58 11.50 -9.04
N ILE A 220 -16.79 12.32 -9.73
CA ILE A 220 -16.17 13.51 -9.16
C ILE A 220 -17.15 14.69 -9.31
N PRO A 221 -17.56 15.36 -8.22
CA PRO A 221 -18.47 16.50 -8.28
C PRO A 221 -17.87 17.68 -9.03
N ASP A 222 -18.74 18.60 -9.45
CA ASP A 222 -18.30 19.90 -9.93
C ASP A 222 -17.50 20.61 -8.81
N LEU A 223 -16.30 21.05 -9.13
CA LEU A 223 -15.43 21.78 -8.18
C LEU A 223 -14.50 22.75 -8.91
N GLU A 224 -13.96 23.71 -8.17
CA GLU A 224 -12.80 24.50 -8.59
C GLU A 224 -11.78 24.57 -7.47
N LEU A 225 -10.49 24.45 -7.79
CA LEU A 225 -9.41 24.50 -6.81
C LEU A 225 -8.18 25.22 -7.34
N MET A 226 -7.35 25.67 -6.40
CA MET A 226 -6.04 26.29 -6.67
C MET A 226 -4.93 25.29 -6.33
N PHE A 227 -3.95 25.11 -7.22
CA PHE A 227 -2.89 24.12 -7.04
C PHE A 227 -1.49 24.75 -7.07
N GLN A 228 -0.73 24.52 -6.01
CA GLN A 228 0.67 24.93 -5.86
C GLN A 228 1.60 23.75 -6.18
N CYS A 229 2.39 23.87 -7.26
CA CYS A 229 3.34 22.85 -7.70
C CYS A 229 4.78 23.02 -7.13
N GLY A 230 4.99 24.04 -6.29
CA GLY A 230 6.29 24.33 -5.67
C GLY A 230 6.69 23.31 -4.60
N ASP A 231 7.89 23.50 -4.05
CA ASP A 231 8.37 22.69 -2.92
C ASP A 231 7.85 23.25 -1.57
N LYS A 232 7.76 24.57 -1.40
CA LYS A 232 7.46 25.18 -0.10
C LYS A 232 5.96 25.37 0.09
N THR A 233 5.46 24.94 1.25
CA THR A 233 4.15 25.30 1.78
C THR A 233 3.93 26.81 1.70
N VAL A 234 2.70 27.23 1.40
CA VAL A 234 2.37 28.64 1.12
C VAL A 234 1.26 29.21 1.99
N VAL A 235 0.49 28.38 2.70
CA VAL A 235 -0.64 28.84 3.51
C VAL A 235 -0.32 28.72 4.99
N PHE A 236 0.51 29.63 5.53
CA PHE A 236 0.95 29.52 6.93
C PHE A 236 -0.15 29.91 7.93
N LYS A 237 -0.35 29.07 8.95
CA LYS A 237 -1.37 29.29 9.99
C LYS A 237 -1.24 30.64 10.71
N LYS A 238 -0.01 31.13 10.82
CA LYS A 238 0.29 32.39 11.51
C LYS A 238 -0.34 33.62 10.83
N ASP A 239 -0.64 33.52 9.53
CA ASP A 239 -1.19 34.61 8.73
C ASP A 239 -2.74 34.68 8.82
N PHE A 240 -3.36 33.71 9.51
CA PHE A 240 -4.83 33.53 9.57
C PHE A 240 -5.35 33.36 11.01
N LYS A 241 -4.82 34.15 11.96
CA LYS A 241 -5.17 34.05 13.39
C LYS A 241 -6.45 34.79 13.82
N GLY A 242 -7.08 35.55 12.91
CA GLY A 242 -8.25 36.38 13.20
C GLY A 242 -9.58 35.73 12.79
N PRO A 243 -10.70 36.03 13.48
CA PRO A 243 -12.01 35.45 13.17
C PRO A 243 -12.56 35.80 11.77
N GLN A 244 -12.03 36.85 11.13
CA GLN A 244 -12.39 37.23 9.75
C GLN A 244 -11.33 36.82 8.70
N MET A 245 -10.23 36.18 9.10
CA MET A 245 -9.15 35.80 8.19
C MET A 245 -9.18 34.28 7.96
N THR A 246 -10.06 33.83 7.07
CA THR A 246 -10.06 32.43 6.64
C THR A 246 -8.92 32.17 5.66
N ALA A 247 -8.28 31.00 5.76
CA ALA A 247 -7.20 30.62 4.86
C ALA A 247 -7.75 30.30 3.45
N PRO A 248 -7.02 30.63 2.36
CA PRO A 248 -7.35 30.13 1.03
C PRO A 248 -7.08 28.62 0.97
N PRO A 249 -7.98 27.80 0.39
CA PRO A 249 -7.73 26.38 0.21
C PRO A 249 -6.82 26.14 -1.00
N VAL A 250 -5.55 25.85 -0.73
CA VAL A 250 -4.55 25.59 -1.76
C VAL A 250 -4.08 24.15 -1.65
N PHE A 251 -4.16 23.43 -2.77
CA PHE A 251 -3.63 22.07 -2.89
C PHE A 251 -2.13 22.10 -3.11
N HIS A 252 -1.40 21.21 -2.45
CA HIS A 252 0.04 21.12 -2.46
C HIS A 252 0.48 19.66 -2.34
N TYR A 253 1.70 19.35 -2.76
CA TYR A 253 2.27 18.01 -2.62
C TYR A 253 2.79 17.67 -1.21
N CYS A 254 2.71 18.60 -0.25
CA CYS A 254 3.12 18.35 1.14
C CYS A 254 2.43 19.32 2.09
N GLY A 255 2.41 18.95 3.36
CA GLY A 255 2.03 19.83 4.47
C GLY A 255 3.10 19.90 5.55
N GLU A 256 2.91 20.83 6.47
CA GLU A 256 3.65 20.88 7.73
C GLU A 256 2.69 21.27 8.88
N GLU A 257 3.14 21.15 10.12
CA GLU A 257 2.32 21.49 11.29
C GLU A 257 1.82 22.94 11.27
N ASN A 258 2.61 23.85 10.70
CA ASN A 258 2.35 25.29 10.68
C ASN A 258 1.71 25.79 9.37
N SER A 259 1.20 24.90 8.52
CA SER A 259 0.52 25.26 7.27
C SER A 259 -0.90 24.66 7.17
N TYR A 260 -1.72 25.27 6.33
CA TYR A 260 -3.06 24.78 5.93
C TYR A 260 -3.09 24.24 4.49
N ASP A 261 -1.95 24.13 3.82
CA ASP A 261 -1.83 23.49 2.51
C ASP A 261 -2.51 22.09 2.52
N ILE A 262 -3.38 21.84 1.54
CA ILE A 262 -4.14 20.60 1.40
C ILE A 262 -3.28 19.60 0.64
N VAL A 263 -2.91 18.50 1.29
CA VAL A 263 -1.95 17.55 0.72
C VAL A 263 -2.57 16.71 -0.40
N PHE A 264 -1.88 16.59 -1.53
CA PHE A 264 -2.30 15.85 -2.71
C PHE A 264 -1.14 14.98 -3.23
N PRO A 265 -1.40 13.79 -3.81
CA PRO A 265 -0.34 12.94 -4.37
C PRO A 265 0.56 13.68 -5.37
N ASP A 266 1.87 13.49 -5.24
CA ASP A 266 2.85 14.14 -6.11
C ASP A 266 2.76 13.67 -7.59
N TRP A 267 3.35 14.44 -8.50
CA TRP A 267 3.30 14.13 -9.94
C TRP A 267 4.03 12.83 -10.32
N THR A 268 4.98 12.38 -9.49
CA THR A 268 5.85 11.24 -9.79
C THR A 268 5.13 9.89 -9.72
N PHE A 269 3.90 9.84 -9.22
CA PHE A 269 3.03 8.66 -9.36
C PHE A 269 2.76 8.29 -10.82
N TRP A 270 2.68 9.29 -11.70
CA TRP A 270 2.49 9.11 -13.15
C TRP A 270 3.77 9.26 -13.96
N GLY A 271 4.88 9.63 -13.31
CA GLY A 271 6.22 9.66 -13.90
C GLY A 271 6.95 10.99 -13.73
N TRP A 272 8.26 10.95 -13.96
CA TRP A 272 9.14 12.12 -13.92
C TRP A 272 10.10 12.08 -15.11
N ALA A 273 9.66 12.69 -16.20
CA ALA A 273 10.34 12.63 -17.49
C ALA A 273 11.78 13.17 -17.44
N GLU A 274 12.02 14.27 -16.71
CA GLU A 274 13.34 14.90 -16.63
C GLU A 274 14.41 14.00 -15.97
N LEU A 275 14.00 13.06 -15.13
CA LEU A 275 14.88 12.13 -14.43
C LEU A 275 14.76 10.68 -14.94
N HIS A 276 13.98 10.44 -16.00
CA HIS A 276 13.65 9.11 -16.51
C HIS A 276 13.09 8.14 -15.45
N ILE A 277 12.40 8.67 -14.43
CA ILE A 277 11.71 7.83 -13.45
C ILE A 277 10.33 7.51 -14.01
N ARG A 278 10.09 6.21 -14.22
CA ARG A 278 8.84 5.67 -14.77
C ARG A 278 7.67 5.86 -13.79
N PRO A 279 6.41 5.66 -14.23
CA PRO A 279 5.27 5.61 -13.34
C PRO A 279 5.49 4.70 -12.13
N TRP A 280 4.75 4.98 -11.06
CA TRP A 280 4.97 4.37 -9.76
C TRP A 280 4.82 2.84 -9.77
N GLU A 281 3.79 2.30 -10.42
CA GLU A 281 3.53 0.86 -10.46
C GLU A 281 4.71 0.08 -11.06
N THR A 282 5.21 0.52 -12.22
CA THR A 282 6.37 -0.10 -12.86
C THR A 282 7.65 0.11 -12.06
N THR A 283 7.86 1.30 -11.50
CA THR A 283 9.05 1.56 -10.69
C THR A 283 9.06 0.72 -9.42
N LEU A 284 7.91 0.55 -8.77
CA LEU A 284 7.75 -0.31 -7.61
C LEU A 284 8.06 -1.77 -7.97
N HIS A 285 7.53 -2.27 -9.09
CA HIS A 285 7.82 -3.61 -9.58
C HIS A 285 9.33 -3.82 -9.82
N ASN A 286 9.99 -2.89 -10.51
CA ASN A 286 11.43 -2.95 -10.75
C ASN A 286 12.24 -2.95 -9.44
N ILE A 287 11.81 -2.16 -8.44
CA ILE A 287 12.44 -2.15 -7.11
C ILE A 287 12.24 -3.50 -6.42
N GLN A 288 11.06 -4.11 -6.49
CA GLN A 288 10.82 -5.44 -5.92
C GLN A 288 11.72 -6.50 -6.56
N GLU A 289 11.90 -6.49 -7.88
CA GLU A 289 12.87 -7.35 -8.54
C GLU A 289 14.32 -7.05 -8.10
N GLY A 290 14.66 -5.77 -7.96
CA GLY A 290 15.94 -5.31 -7.44
C GLY A 290 16.24 -5.84 -6.04
N ASN A 291 15.25 -5.85 -5.15
CA ASN A 291 15.36 -6.31 -3.77
C ASN A 291 15.72 -7.81 -3.68
N GLN A 292 15.30 -8.61 -4.67
CA GLN A 292 15.53 -10.06 -4.71
C GLN A 292 16.94 -10.42 -5.19
N LYS A 293 17.69 -9.49 -5.78
CA LYS A 293 19.04 -9.74 -6.32
C LYS A 293 20.04 -10.16 -5.24
N ILE A 294 19.91 -9.64 -4.03
CA ILE A 294 20.79 -9.91 -2.90
C ILE A 294 19.93 -10.19 -1.67
N LYS A 295 20.13 -11.36 -1.04
CA LYS A 295 19.47 -11.69 0.23
C LYS A 295 19.75 -10.60 1.25
N TRP A 296 18.75 -10.21 2.02
CA TRP A 296 18.85 -9.07 2.94
C TRP A 296 20.09 -9.15 3.86
N LYS A 297 20.35 -10.33 4.42
CA LYS A 297 21.50 -10.58 5.31
C LYS A 297 22.87 -10.44 4.62
N ASP A 298 22.92 -10.56 3.30
CA ASP A 298 24.16 -10.44 2.50
C ASP A 298 24.36 -9.02 1.93
N ARG A 299 23.41 -8.10 2.16
CA ARG A 299 23.53 -6.70 1.75
C ARG A 299 24.65 -5.97 2.50
N ILE A 300 25.15 -4.91 1.89
CA ILE A 300 26.26 -4.10 2.42
C ILE A 300 25.84 -3.51 3.79
N PRO A 301 26.63 -3.72 4.86
CA PRO A 301 26.22 -3.44 6.25
C PRO A 301 26.39 -1.97 6.66
N TYR A 302 26.18 -1.03 5.74
CA TYR A 302 26.34 0.41 5.96
C TYR A 302 25.05 1.18 5.64
N ALA A 303 24.91 2.36 6.24
CA ALA A 303 23.88 3.31 5.86
C ALA A 303 24.22 4.01 4.55
N PHE A 304 23.27 4.05 3.63
CA PHE A 304 23.46 4.62 2.31
C PHE A 304 22.51 5.77 2.01
N TRP A 305 23.07 6.82 1.42
CA TRP A 305 22.31 7.92 0.83
C TRP A 305 22.98 8.39 -0.46
N LYS A 306 22.19 8.62 -1.50
CA LYS A 306 22.63 9.31 -2.72
C LYS A 306 21.62 10.40 -3.08
N GLY A 307 22.07 11.64 -3.22
CA GLY A 307 21.17 12.75 -3.50
C GLY A 307 21.89 14.08 -3.72
N ASN A 308 21.14 15.15 -3.92
CA ASN A 308 21.70 16.50 -4.04
C ASN A 308 21.90 17.14 -2.65
N PRO A 309 23.14 17.36 -2.17
CA PRO A 309 23.37 17.94 -0.86
C PRO A 309 23.08 19.45 -0.80
N ALA A 310 23.05 20.14 -1.95
CA ALA A 310 22.97 21.60 -1.99
C ALA A 310 21.58 22.17 -1.66
N VAL A 311 20.52 21.35 -1.71
CA VAL A 311 19.12 21.80 -1.61
C VAL A 311 18.62 22.02 -0.18
N SER A 312 19.35 21.55 0.84
CA SER A 312 18.94 21.74 2.23
C SER A 312 20.11 21.70 3.20
N ASN A 313 19.99 22.41 4.32
CA ASN A 313 21.01 22.38 5.37
C ASN A 313 21.11 21.00 6.03
N ILE A 314 20.01 20.25 6.10
CA ILE A 314 19.98 18.87 6.61
C ILE A 314 20.84 17.96 5.74
N ARG A 315 20.74 18.04 4.41
CA ARG A 315 21.56 17.21 3.51
C ARG A 315 23.03 17.62 3.49
N LYS A 316 23.32 18.92 3.65
CA LYS A 316 24.71 19.38 3.87
C LYS A 316 25.30 18.81 5.16
N ALA A 317 24.51 18.77 6.25
CA ALA A 317 24.93 18.17 7.50
C ALA A 317 25.13 16.65 7.37
N LEU A 318 24.21 15.94 6.70
CA LEU A 318 24.33 14.51 6.42
C LEU A 318 25.62 14.18 5.66
N GLY A 319 26.05 15.04 4.72
CA GLY A 319 27.32 14.89 4.01
C GLY A 319 28.54 14.79 4.93
N LYS A 320 28.49 15.40 6.13
CA LYS A 320 29.58 15.35 7.13
C LYS A 320 29.65 14.01 7.86
N CYS A 321 28.61 13.18 7.76
CA CYS A 321 28.60 11.84 8.34
C CYS A 321 29.29 10.80 7.45
N ASN A 322 29.76 11.16 6.25
CA ASN A 322 30.47 10.21 5.40
C ASN A 322 31.80 9.76 6.04
N ALA A 323 32.28 8.57 5.69
CA ALA A 323 33.56 8.07 6.18
C ALA A 323 34.74 8.96 5.76
N THR A 324 35.70 9.11 6.67
CA THR A 324 36.99 9.79 6.48
C THR A 324 38.11 8.85 6.90
N GLU A 325 39.36 9.20 6.60
CA GLU A 325 40.53 8.39 7.00
C GLU A 325 40.60 8.12 8.51
N ASN A 326 40.17 9.09 9.32
CA ASN A 326 40.31 9.04 10.78
C ASN A 326 39.01 8.63 11.50
N HIS A 327 37.88 8.57 10.79
CA HIS A 327 36.58 8.34 11.42
C HIS A 327 35.55 7.77 10.44
N ASP A 328 34.87 6.69 10.84
CA ASP A 328 33.76 6.07 10.09
C ASP A 328 32.49 6.01 10.95
N TRP A 329 31.46 6.75 10.51
CA TRP A 329 30.12 6.73 11.11
C TRP A 329 29.24 5.56 10.61
N ASN A 330 29.83 4.60 9.89
CA ASN A 330 29.14 3.53 9.16
C ASN A 330 28.16 4.04 8.08
N ALA A 331 28.43 5.22 7.52
CA ALA A 331 27.60 5.85 6.50
C ALA A 331 28.37 6.06 5.19
N ARG A 332 27.67 5.91 4.07
CA ARG A 332 28.16 6.09 2.70
C ARG A 332 27.24 7.08 2.00
N ILE A 333 27.67 8.35 1.98
CA ILE A 333 26.85 9.50 1.57
C ILE A 333 27.43 10.06 0.26
N TYR A 334 26.64 10.01 -0.80
CA TYR A 334 27.08 10.37 -2.16
C TYR A 334 26.28 11.55 -2.73
N GLY A 335 26.99 12.57 -3.19
CA GLY A 335 26.40 13.66 -3.95
C GLY A 335 26.09 13.26 -5.39
N ILE A 336 24.90 13.57 -5.89
CA ILE A 336 24.56 13.38 -7.31
C ILE A 336 25.34 14.37 -8.18
N GLN A 337 26.03 13.83 -9.20
CA GLN A 337 26.70 14.62 -10.25
C GLN A 337 25.76 14.76 -11.46
N TRP A 338 24.88 15.76 -11.44
CA TRP A 338 23.79 15.91 -12.41
C TRP A 338 24.21 15.95 -13.88
N MET A 339 25.39 16.49 -14.20
CA MET A 339 25.90 16.50 -15.58
C MET A 339 26.27 15.09 -16.05
N GLN A 340 26.93 14.31 -15.19
CA GLN A 340 27.34 12.94 -15.49
C GLN A 340 26.14 12.00 -15.55
N GLU A 341 25.21 12.13 -14.60
CA GLU A 341 23.98 11.33 -14.60
C GLU A 341 23.15 11.60 -15.86
N ARG A 342 23.02 12.86 -16.30
CA ARG A 342 22.35 13.18 -17.57
C ARG A 342 23.08 12.58 -18.78
N ALA A 343 24.41 12.65 -18.81
CA ALA A 343 25.20 12.07 -19.90
C ALA A 343 25.08 10.54 -19.98
N ASN A 344 24.91 9.89 -18.82
CA ASN A 344 24.78 8.44 -18.70
C ASN A 344 23.32 7.98 -18.55
N ASN A 345 22.33 8.81 -18.93
CA ASN A 345 20.90 8.49 -18.84
C ASN A 345 20.45 7.94 -17.47
N PHE A 346 21.05 8.44 -16.39
CA PHE A 346 20.77 8.09 -14.99
C PHE A 346 20.99 6.60 -14.64
N GLU A 347 21.74 5.84 -15.45
CA GLU A 347 22.04 4.42 -15.21
C GLU A 347 22.68 4.19 -13.83
N ASN A 348 23.56 5.09 -13.39
CA ASN A 348 24.24 5.04 -12.09
C ASN A 348 23.35 5.42 -10.90
N SER A 349 22.14 5.94 -11.15
CA SER A 349 21.17 6.37 -10.14
C SER A 349 19.82 5.68 -10.29
N LYS A 350 19.74 4.58 -11.06
CA LYS A 350 18.56 3.72 -11.10
C LYS A 350 18.13 3.32 -9.69
N LEU A 351 16.85 3.47 -9.39
CA LEU A 351 16.32 3.32 -8.03
C LEU A 351 16.42 1.86 -7.58
N GLU A 352 16.08 0.93 -8.47
CA GLU A 352 16.13 -0.52 -8.30
C GLU A 352 17.54 -1.07 -8.07
N ASN A 353 18.58 -0.33 -8.45
CA ASN A 353 19.97 -0.73 -8.25
C ASN A 353 20.56 -0.22 -6.92
N GLN A 354 19.81 0.61 -6.17
CA GLN A 354 20.27 1.21 -4.92
C GLN A 354 19.79 0.49 -3.66
N CYS A 355 19.18 -0.69 -3.79
CA CYS A 355 18.65 -1.49 -2.69
C CYS A 355 19.65 -2.56 -2.17
N THR A 356 20.94 -2.36 -2.41
CA THR A 356 22.03 -3.30 -2.06
C THR A 356 22.61 -3.10 -0.65
N PHE A 357 22.14 -2.09 0.08
CA PHE A 357 22.56 -1.76 1.45
C PHE A 357 21.50 -2.20 2.46
N ARG A 358 21.91 -2.66 3.65
CA ARG A 358 20.97 -3.02 4.73
C ARG A 358 20.17 -1.82 5.22
N TYR A 359 20.75 -0.63 5.15
CA TYR A 359 20.18 0.60 5.70
C TYR A 359 20.13 1.70 4.64
N LYS A 360 19.00 2.36 4.52
CA LYS A 360 18.80 3.48 3.58
C LYS A 360 18.38 4.72 4.34
N ILE A 361 18.95 5.87 4.03
CA ILE A 361 18.61 7.12 4.72
C ILE A 361 17.60 7.91 3.89
N TYR A 362 16.53 8.36 4.53
CA TYR A 362 15.65 9.40 4.03
C TYR A 362 16.02 10.74 4.65
N ALA A 363 16.17 11.75 3.79
CA ALA A 363 16.53 13.11 4.18
C ALA A 363 15.77 14.13 3.35
N GLU A 364 15.10 15.07 4.01
CA GLU A 364 14.35 16.14 3.39
C GLU A 364 15.20 17.00 2.45
N GLY A 365 14.59 17.40 1.33
CA GLY A 365 15.15 18.31 0.36
C GLY A 365 14.87 19.75 0.75
N ALA A 366 14.45 20.58 -0.21
CA ALA A 366 13.93 21.91 0.10
C ALA A 366 12.75 21.83 1.09
N THR A 367 11.95 20.77 0.99
CA THR A 367 10.87 20.34 1.89
C THR A 367 10.78 18.79 1.90
N TRP A 368 9.60 18.17 1.77
CA TRP A 368 9.50 16.72 1.55
C TRP A 368 10.31 16.31 0.31
N SER A 369 10.77 15.07 0.27
CA SER A 369 11.51 14.55 -0.88
C SER A 369 10.78 13.38 -1.49
N VAL A 370 10.42 13.49 -2.76
CA VAL A 370 9.73 12.44 -3.53
C VAL A 370 10.47 11.09 -3.55
N SER A 371 11.78 11.09 -3.20
CA SER A 371 12.58 9.88 -3.01
C SER A 371 12.04 8.95 -1.92
N GLU A 372 11.23 9.45 -0.99
CA GLU A 372 10.74 8.73 0.20
C GLU A 372 10.15 7.36 -0.11
N LYS A 373 9.09 7.30 -0.95
CA LYS A 373 8.42 6.04 -1.31
C LYS A 373 9.35 5.02 -1.97
N TYR A 374 10.29 5.48 -2.80
CA TYR A 374 11.25 4.60 -3.47
C TYR A 374 12.31 4.06 -2.49
N ILE A 375 12.70 4.86 -1.51
CA ILE A 375 13.65 4.46 -0.46
C ILE A 375 13.01 3.40 0.44
N ILE A 376 11.77 3.63 0.88
CA ILE A 376 11.05 2.68 1.74
C ILE A 376 10.84 1.35 1.00
N ALA A 377 10.55 1.39 -0.31
CA ALA A 377 10.33 0.19 -1.12
C ALA A 377 11.57 -0.71 -1.29
N CYS A 378 12.78 -0.29 -0.89
CA CYS A 378 14.00 -1.09 -1.04
C CYS A 378 14.12 -2.28 -0.06
N ASP A 379 13.16 -2.51 0.85
CA ASP A 379 13.27 -3.52 1.92
C ASP A 379 14.55 -3.39 2.78
N SER A 380 15.17 -2.20 2.75
CA SER A 380 16.22 -1.83 3.69
C SER A 380 15.56 -1.22 4.92
N MET A 381 16.18 -1.38 6.10
CA MET A 381 15.72 -0.62 7.26
C MET A 381 15.93 0.87 6.98
N THR A 382 14.82 1.57 6.76
CA THR A 382 14.87 2.96 6.33
C THR A 382 15.05 3.86 7.54
N MET A 383 16.04 4.74 7.50
CA MET A 383 16.41 5.68 8.54
C MET A 383 15.88 7.07 8.18
N PHE A 384 14.89 7.56 8.92
CA PHE A 384 14.30 8.87 8.70
C PHE A 384 15.03 9.90 9.54
N ILE A 385 15.76 10.82 8.90
CA ILE A 385 16.17 12.04 9.58
C ILE A 385 14.91 12.85 9.85
N GLU A 386 14.60 13.06 11.13
CA GLU A 386 13.31 13.58 11.63
C GLU A 386 12.64 14.57 10.65
N PRO A 387 11.60 14.14 9.91
CA PRO A 387 10.99 14.97 8.89
C PRO A 387 10.13 16.06 9.53
N ARG A 388 10.17 17.27 8.95
CA ARG A 388 9.27 18.38 9.27
C ARG A 388 8.01 18.35 8.41
N TYR A 389 8.15 17.89 7.17
CA TYR A 389 7.11 17.84 6.17
C TYR A 389 6.51 16.44 6.08
N TYR A 390 5.26 16.38 5.65
CA TYR A 390 4.58 15.11 5.38
C TYR A 390 3.91 15.16 4.02
N ASP A 391 3.84 13.99 3.38
CA ASP A 391 3.01 13.72 2.21
C ASP A 391 1.71 13.00 2.67
N PHE A 392 0.83 12.67 1.73
CA PHE A 392 -0.53 12.22 2.04
C PHE A 392 -0.58 10.88 2.80
N PHE A 393 0.41 10.01 2.61
CA PHE A 393 0.43 8.67 3.22
C PHE A 393 1.30 8.56 4.48
N THR A 394 2.32 9.40 4.65
CA THR A 394 3.40 9.14 5.63
C THR A 394 2.99 9.36 7.09
N ARG A 395 1.91 10.10 7.33
CA ARG A 395 1.46 10.46 8.69
C ARG A 395 1.10 9.25 9.55
N ASN A 396 0.62 8.15 8.96
CA ASN A 396 0.32 6.90 9.67
C ASN A 396 1.52 5.98 9.84
N MET A 397 2.70 6.34 9.34
CA MET A 397 3.88 5.54 9.57
C MET A 397 4.41 5.69 11.01
N LEU A 398 4.77 4.56 11.63
CA LEU A 398 5.23 4.49 13.01
C LEU A 398 6.75 4.25 13.08
N PRO A 399 7.49 5.02 13.92
CA PRO A 399 8.88 4.72 14.23
C PRO A 399 9.03 3.34 14.86
N LEU A 400 10.17 2.69 14.63
CA LEU A 400 10.48 1.32 15.05
C LEU A 400 9.57 0.22 14.49
N ARG A 401 8.49 0.57 13.78
CA ARG A 401 7.68 -0.35 13.01
C ARG A 401 8.04 -0.29 11.52
N HIS A 402 7.88 0.88 10.92
CA HIS A 402 8.08 1.05 9.47
C HIS A 402 9.42 1.71 9.12
N TYR A 403 10.07 2.38 10.08
CA TYR A 403 11.34 3.08 9.88
C TYR A 403 12.07 3.32 11.20
N TRP A 404 13.37 3.62 11.12
CA TRP A 404 14.21 4.01 12.24
C TRP A 404 14.39 5.54 12.30
N PRO A 405 14.00 6.24 13.37
CA PRO A 405 14.16 7.70 13.47
C PRO A 405 15.61 8.11 13.78
N ILE A 406 16.09 9.19 13.16
CA ILE A 406 17.43 9.78 13.34
C ILE A 406 17.27 11.25 13.72
N SER A 407 17.87 11.66 14.84
CA SER A 407 17.83 13.06 15.29
C SER A 407 18.51 14.00 14.31
N THR A 408 17.96 15.19 14.14
CA THR A 408 18.64 16.28 13.41
C THR A 408 19.80 16.88 14.20
N LYS A 409 19.89 16.66 15.52
CA LYS A 409 20.90 17.26 16.41
C LYS A 409 22.20 16.44 16.51
N ASN A 410 22.08 15.13 16.71
CA ASN A 410 23.20 14.19 16.89
C ASN A 410 23.26 13.19 15.73
N MET A 411 23.11 13.71 14.51
CA MET A 411 22.77 12.92 13.33
C MET A 411 23.77 11.80 13.02
N CYS A 412 25.08 12.09 13.05
CA CYS A 412 26.09 11.11 12.67
C CYS A 412 26.24 10.01 13.74
N GLU A 413 26.19 10.40 15.02
CA GLU A 413 26.20 9.47 16.15
C GLU A 413 24.97 8.56 16.15
N ASP A 414 23.80 9.10 15.85
CA ASP A 414 22.55 8.34 15.78
C ASP A 414 22.53 7.40 14.58
N ILE A 415 23.06 7.81 13.42
CA ILE A 415 23.24 6.93 12.25
C ILE A 415 24.17 5.79 12.62
N LYS A 416 25.32 6.08 13.22
CA LYS A 416 26.28 5.06 13.63
C LYS A 416 25.65 4.07 14.61
N TYR A 417 24.96 4.58 15.64
CA TYR A 417 24.26 3.76 16.62
C TYR A 417 23.23 2.84 15.96
N ALA A 418 22.41 3.36 15.03
CA ALA A 418 21.39 2.59 14.34
C ALA A 418 22.00 1.47 13.47
N VAL A 419 23.13 1.74 12.79
CA VAL A 419 23.85 0.74 12.00
C VAL A 419 24.49 -0.32 12.89
N ASP A 420 25.17 0.08 13.97
CA ASP A 420 25.80 -0.86 14.92
C ASP A 420 24.74 -1.77 15.58
N TRP A 421 23.60 -1.18 15.98
CA TRP A 421 22.46 -1.92 16.52
C TRP A 421 21.90 -2.89 15.47
N GLY A 422 21.62 -2.43 14.25
CA GLY A 422 21.02 -3.27 13.21
C GLY A 422 21.92 -4.44 12.82
N ASN A 423 23.25 -4.21 12.75
CA ASN A 423 24.21 -5.25 12.41
C ASN A 423 24.33 -6.31 13.51
N SER A 424 24.06 -5.94 14.77
CA SER A 424 24.00 -6.85 15.90
C SER A 424 22.62 -7.51 16.07
N ASN A 425 21.59 -7.03 15.36
CA ASN A 425 20.18 -7.44 15.50
C ASN A 425 19.53 -7.63 14.12
N LEU A 426 20.15 -8.47 13.28
CA LEU A 426 19.79 -8.59 11.86
C LEU A 426 18.31 -8.89 11.63
N ASP A 427 17.71 -9.79 12.40
CA ASP A 427 16.30 -10.17 12.22
C ASP A 427 15.36 -8.99 12.55
N ASN A 428 15.64 -8.22 13.61
CA ASN A 428 14.85 -7.03 13.96
C ASN A 428 14.99 -5.94 12.89
N ALA A 429 16.22 -5.68 12.43
CA ALA A 429 16.46 -4.67 11.40
C ALA A 429 15.80 -5.06 10.07
N GLN A 430 15.86 -6.33 9.68
CA GLN A 430 15.15 -6.84 8.51
C GLN A 430 13.63 -6.67 8.68
N ALA A 431 13.08 -7.02 9.83
CA ALA A 431 11.65 -6.90 10.10
C ALA A 431 11.15 -5.45 9.98
N ILE A 432 11.90 -4.45 10.46
CA ILE A 432 11.54 -3.02 10.27
C ILE A 432 11.54 -2.64 8.78
N GLY A 433 12.56 -3.07 8.02
CA GLY A 433 12.64 -2.82 6.58
C GLY A 433 11.47 -3.44 5.81
N ASN A 434 11.10 -4.66 6.20
CA ASN A 434 10.01 -5.41 5.59
C ASN A 434 8.65 -4.76 5.92
N GLU A 435 8.40 -4.39 7.18
CA GLU A 435 7.18 -3.68 7.57
C GLU A 435 7.05 -2.31 6.88
N GLY A 436 8.16 -1.59 6.68
CA GLY A 436 8.18 -0.38 5.86
C GLY A 436 7.78 -0.66 4.41
N THR A 437 8.32 -1.72 3.81
CA THR A 437 8.00 -2.11 2.43
C THR A 437 6.54 -2.60 2.31
N ASN A 438 6.07 -3.43 3.23
CA ASN A 438 4.69 -3.91 3.29
C ASN A 438 3.71 -2.73 3.37
N TYR A 439 4.03 -1.72 4.18
CA TYR A 439 3.23 -0.50 4.24
C TYR A 439 3.05 0.14 2.85
N ILE A 440 4.11 0.22 2.05
CA ILE A 440 4.07 0.73 0.67
C ILE A 440 3.28 -0.20 -0.26
N LEU A 441 3.55 -1.51 -0.23
CA LEU A 441 2.91 -2.48 -1.11
C LEU A 441 1.39 -2.59 -0.88
N GLU A 442 0.96 -2.49 0.37
CA GLU A 442 -0.43 -2.61 0.74
C GLU A 442 -1.19 -1.30 0.55
N ASN A 443 -0.60 -0.18 0.96
CA ASN A 443 -1.32 1.08 1.10
C ASN A 443 -1.08 2.10 -0.01
N LEU A 444 -0.16 1.85 -0.94
CA LEU A 444 0.25 2.78 -2.01
C LEU A 444 0.08 2.21 -3.42
N LYS A 445 -0.82 1.25 -3.60
CA LYS A 445 -1.26 0.80 -4.93
C LYS A 445 -1.89 1.96 -5.70
N MET A 446 -1.75 2.01 -7.03
CA MET A 446 -2.32 3.10 -7.83
C MET A 446 -3.84 3.26 -7.64
N LYS A 447 -4.59 2.17 -7.44
CA LYS A 447 -6.01 2.25 -7.06
C LYS A 447 -6.22 3.08 -5.79
N LEU A 448 -5.42 2.87 -4.75
CA LEU A 448 -5.55 3.63 -3.49
C LEU A 448 -5.09 5.08 -3.63
N VAL A 449 -4.13 5.37 -4.52
CA VAL A 449 -3.77 6.75 -4.87
C VAL A 449 -4.97 7.47 -5.49
N TYR A 450 -5.66 6.83 -6.45
CA TYR A 450 -6.87 7.37 -7.04
C TYR A 450 -8.03 7.46 -6.04
N ASP A 451 -8.24 6.45 -5.19
CA ASP A 451 -9.26 6.48 -4.14
C ASP A 451 -9.00 7.66 -3.17
N TYR A 452 -7.75 7.94 -2.83
CA TYR A 452 -7.39 9.09 -1.98
C TYR A 452 -7.76 10.42 -2.67
N MET A 453 -7.37 10.58 -3.94
CA MET A 453 -7.76 11.76 -4.73
C MET A 453 -9.27 11.88 -4.84
N PHE A 454 -9.99 10.77 -5.06
CA PHE A 454 -11.44 10.70 -5.13
C PHE A 454 -12.07 11.28 -3.87
N HIS A 455 -11.69 10.75 -2.70
CA HIS A 455 -12.26 11.18 -1.41
C HIS A 455 -11.91 12.63 -1.09
N LEU A 456 -10.65 13.03 -1.30
CA LEU A 456 -10.22 14.39 -1.03
C LEU A 456 -11.00 15.41 -1.87
N LEU A 457 -11.15 15.17 -3.19
CA LEU A 457 -11.89 16.06 -4.08
C LEU A 457 -13.40 16.07 -3.77
N ASN A 458 -13.99 14.92 -3.43
CA ASN A 458 -15.40 14.84 -3.05
C ASN A 458 -15.70 15.58 -1.75
N GLU A 459 -14.89 15.37 -0.70
CA GLU A 459 -15.06 16.08 0.58
C GLU A 459 -14.79 17.57 0.44
N TYR A 460 -13.79 17.95 -0.37
CA TYR A 460 -13.53 19.35 -0.70
C TYR A 460 -14.72 20.01 -1.39
N ALA A 461 -15.30 19.36 -2.40
CA ALA A 461 -16.43 19.89 -3.17
C ALA A 461 -17.66 20.17 -2.29
N LYS A 462 -17.92 19.33 -1.28
CA LYS A 462 -19.01 19.52 -0.30
C LYS A 462 -18.88 20.82 0.50
N LEU A 463 -17.67 21.36 0.62
CA LEU A 463 -17.40 22.58 1.37
C LEU A 463 -17.63 23.85 0.53
N LEU A 464 -17.67 23.75 -0.80
CA LEU A 464 -17.89 24.89 -1.69
C LEU A 464 -19.27 25.52 -1.45
N LYS A 465 -19.30 26.85 -1.27
CA LYS A 465 -20.52 27.64 -1.05
C LYS A 465 -20.96 28.41 -2.30
N PHE A 466 -20.47 28.00 -3.45
CA PHE A 466 -20.73 28.64 -4.72
C PHE A 466 -20.66 27.57 -5.83
N LYS A 467 -21.27 27.87 -6.98
CA LYS A 467 -21.19 27.00 -8.15
C LYS A 467 -19.86 27.25 -8.89
N PRO A 468 -19.05 26.21 -9.18
CA PRO A 468 -17.85 26.35 -10.00
C PRO A 468 -18.16 26.96 -11.36
N THR A 469 -17.25 27.80 -11.84
CA THR A 469 -17.42 28.51 -13.12
C THR A 469 -16.15 28.39 -13.94
N ILE A 470 -16.29 28.06 -15.22
CA ILE A 470 -15.18 28.04 -16.17
C ILE A 470 -14.84 29.50 -16.51
N SER A 471 -13.60 29.92 -16.24
CA SER A 471 -13.11 31.25 -16.62
C SER A 471 -12.83 31.32 -18.12
N ALA A 472 -12.75 32.54 -18.68
CA ALA A 472 -12.49 32.73 -20.10
C ALA A 472 -11.08 32.24 -20.51
N GLU A 473 -10.15 32.25 -19.55
CA GLU A 473 -8.76 31.81 -19.70
C GLU A 473 -8.56 30.30 -19.52
N ALA A 474 -9.59 29.58 -19.05
CA ALA A 474 -9.50 28.16 -18.81
C ALA A 474 -9.63 27.36 -20.13
N VAL A 475 -8.76 26.36 -20.30
CA VAL A 475 -8.74 25.48 -21.47
C VAL A 475 -9.22 24.09 -21.07
N GLU A 476 -10.16 23.51 -21.81
CA GLU A 476 -10.57 22.11 -21.63
C GLU A 476 -9.38 21.18 -21.91
N ILE A 477 -9.17 20.21 -21.02
CA ILE A 477 -8.09 19.24 -21.12
C ILE A 477 -8.62 17.81 -21.07
N CYS A 478 -7.98 16.95 -21.84
CA CYS A 478 -8.25 15.52 -21.96
C CYS A 478 -6.96 14.78 -22.31
N SER A 479 -6.99 13.45 -22.20
CA SER A 479 -5.81 12.61 -22.44
C SER A 479 -5.18 12.88 -23.81
N GLU A 480 -5.99 13.06 -24.85
CA GLU A 480 -5.57 13.34 -26.23
C GLU A 480 -4.80 14.65 -26.32
N SER A 481 -5.41 15.73 -25.82
CA SER A 481 -4.83 17.09 -25.85
C SER A 481 -3.48 17.15 -25.13
N MET A 482 -3.28 16.30 -24.12
CA MET A 482 -2.04 16.26 -23.36
C MET A 482 -0.98 15.33 -23.96
N ALA A 483 -1.36 14.15 -24.46
CA ALA A 483 -0.41 13.10 -24.80
C ALA A 483 -0.14 12.96 -26.31
N CYS A 484 -1.08 13.31 -27.20
CA CYS A 484 -0.94 12.99 -28.62
C CYS A 484 0.22 13.75 -29.30
N SER A 485 0.40 15.03 -28.95
CA SER A 485 1.47 15.89 -29.51
C SER A 485 2.84 15.64 -28.88
N LEU A 486 2.91 14.92 -27.75
CA LEU A 486 4.17 14.66 -27.05
C LEU A 486 4.99 13.55 -27.72
N ARG A 487 6.28 13.51 -27.38
CA ARG A 487 7.24 12.47 -27.80
C ARG A 487 8.17 12.11 -26.63
N GLY A 488 8.94 11.04 -26.80
CA GLY A 488 9.95 10.60 -25.82
C GLY A 488 9.35 10.20 -24.46
N ALA A 489 10.14 10.38 -23.40
CA ALA A 489 9.80 9.94 -22.05
C ALA A 489 8.44 10.48 -21.55
N ARG A 490 8.09 11.73 -21.88
CA ARG A 490 6.80 12.32 -21.47
C ARG A 490 5.61 11.53 -22.02
N LYS A 491 5.58 11.27 -23.33
CA LYS A 491 4.51 10.47 -23.96
C LYS A 491 4.52 9.04 -23.45
N HIS A 492 5.70 8.44 -23.33
CA HIS A 492 5.83 7.06 -22.87
C HIS A 492 5.23 6.88 -21.48
N PHE A 493 5.59 7.73 -20.51
CA PHE A 493 5.11 7.63 -19.13
C PHE A 493 3.61 7.93 -19.01
N MET A 494 3.08 8.87 -19.80
CA MET A 494 1.64 9.10 -19.86
C MET A 494 0.89 7.85 -20.34
N VAL A 495 1.30 7.28 -21.48
CA VAL A 495 0.66 6.07 -22.03
C VAL A 495 0.79 4.89 -21.08
N GLU A 496 1.95 4.72 -20.45
CA GLU A 496 2.22 3.65 -19.47
C GLU A 496 1.33 3.77 -18.22
N SER A 497 1.06 5.00 -17.76
CA SER A 497 0.23 5.25 -16.56
C SER A 497 -1.25 5.50 -16.88
N MET A 498 -1.68 5.25 -18.12
CA MET A 498 -3.03 5.56 -18.58
C MET A 498 -4.06 4.58 -18.02
N VAL A 499 -5.16 5.11 -17.48
CA VAL A 499 -6.32 4.30 -17.13
C VAL A 499 -7.09 3.96 -18.41
N THR A 500 -7.10 2.68 -18.78
CA THR A 500 -7.70 2.21 -20.04
C THR A 500 -9.20 1.92 -19.93
N SER A 501 -9.73 1.74 -18.73
CA SER A 501 -11.15 1.47 -18.50
C SER A 501 -11.62 2.03 -17.15
N PRO A 502 -12.94 2.33 -17.01
CA PRO A 502 -13.53 2.67 -15.71
C PRO A 502 -13.30 1.57 -14.66
N SER A 503 -13.41 1.91 -13.38
CA SER A 503 -13.37 0.92 -12.31
C SER A 503 -14.69 0.16 -12.23
N ASP A 504 -14.62 -1.17 -12.16
CA ASP A 504 -15.80 -2.03 -11.93
C ASP A 504 -16.28 -1.99 -10.47
N THR A 505 -15.39 -1.63 -9.54
CA THR A 505 -15.68 -1.51 -8.10
C THR A 505 -15.72 -0.03 -7.66
N PRO A 506 -16.48 0.33 -6.62
CA PRO A 506 -16.42 1.66 -6.03
C PRO A 506 -15.02 1.97 -5.45
N PRO A 507 -14.72 3.26 -5.19
CA PRO A 507 -13.62 3.63 -4.30
C PRO A 507 -13.76 2.93 -2.94
N CYS A 508 -12.64 2.66 -2.27
CA CYS A 508 -12.68 2.13 -0.90
C CYS A 508 -13.51 3.04 0.03
N SER A 509 -14.02 2.50 1.14
CA SER A 509 -14.77 3.28 2.12
C SER A 509 -13.83 4.04 3.05
N MET A 510 -13.91 5.38 3.04
CA MET A 510 -13.03 6.23 3.85
C MET A 510 -13.36 6.07 5.34
N PRO A 511 -12.36 5.80 6.21
CA PRO A 511 -12.57 5.72 7.65
C PRO A 511 -13.07 7.04 8.26
N PRO A 512 -13.80 6.98 9.39
CA PRO A 512 -14.28 8.19 10.06
C PRO A 512 -13.12 9.05 10.60
N PRO A 513 -13.34 10.34 10.87
CA PRO A 513 -12.31 11.19 11.47
C PRO A 513 -11.85 10.64 12.82
N TYR A 514 -10.63 10.99 13.22
CA TYR A 514 -10.19 10.74 14.59
C TYR A 514 -11.04 11.54 15.59
N THR A 515 -11.33 10.94 16.74
CA THR A 515 -11.75 11.72 17.90
C THR A 515 -10.55 12.49 18.46
N PRO A 516 -10.74 13.59 19.19
CA PRO A 516 -9.63 14.30 19.84
C PRO A 516 -8.75 13.38 20.70
N GLU A 517 -9.36 12.42 21.40
CA GLU A 517 -8.69 11.47 22.28
C GLU A 517 -7.85 10.47 21.47
N THR A 518 -8.45 9.82 20.48
CA THR A 518 -7.76 8.82 19.64
C THR A 518 -6.63 9.44 18.81
N LEU A 519 -6.80 10.69 18.34
CA LEU A 519 -5.74 11.43 17.67
C LEU A 519 -4.58 11.72 18.64
N LYS A 520 -4.89 12.19 19.85
CA LYS A 520 -3.89 12.48 20.88
C LYS A 520 -3.12 11.22 21.27
N GLU A 521 -3.81 10.10 21.48
CA GLU A 521 -3.20 8.80 21.78
C GLU A 521 -2.27 8.33 20.66
N PHE A 522 -2.70 8.45 19.40
CA PHE A 522 -1.87 8.10 18.24
C PHE A 522 -0.59 8.96 18.17
N LEU A 523 -0.72 10.28 18.34
CA LEU A 523 0.42 11.19 18.33
C LEU A 523 1.37 10.92 19.51
N GLN A 524 0.82 10.69 20.71
CA GLN A 524 1.62 10.36 21.89
C GLN A 524 2.34 9.02 21.75
N LYS A 525 1.69 8.01 21.13
CA LYS A 525 2.35 6.74 20.79
C LYS A 525 3.55 6.97 19.87
N LYS A 526 3.39 7.80 18.83
CA LYS A 526 4.48 8.13 17.90
C LYS A 526 5.65 8.83 18.61
N GLU A 527 5.35 9.82 19.46
CA GLU A 527 6.35 10.52 20.25
C GLU A 527 7.09 9.60 21.23
N ASN A 528 6.36 8.70 21.91
CA ASN A 528 6.95 7.72 22.82
C ASN A 528 7.92 6.77 22.09
N LEU A 529 7.56 6.29 20.90
CA LEU A 529 8.43 5.44 20.08
C LEU A 529 9.71 6.19 19.64
N MET A 530 9.58 7.45 19.23
CA MET A 530 10.75 8.28 18.91
C MET A 530 11.63 8.50 20.15
N LYS A 531 11.03 8.72 21.32
CA LYS A 531 11.75 8.93 22.58
C LYS A 531 12.58 7.71 22.97
N GLN A 532 12.05 6.49 22.80
CA GLN A 532 12.79 5.25 23.09
C GLN A 532 14.13 5.18 22.33
N VAL A 533 14.11 5.55 21.05
CA VAL A 533 15.32 5.59 20.21
C VAL A 533 16.28 6.67 20.68
N LYS A 534 15.79 7.89 20.93
CA LYS A 534 16.61 9.01 21.44
C LYS A 534 17.31 8.68 22.74
N THR A 535 16.66 7.92 23.62
CA THR A 535 17.23 7.48 24.90
C THR A 535 18.02 6.17 24.81
N ARG A 536 18.16 5.58 23.62
CA ARG A 536 18.82 4.28 23.38
C ARG A 536 18.25 3.12 24.22
N MET A 537 16.96 3.19 24.55
CA MET A 537 16.23 2.21 25.38
C MET A 537 15.41 1.26 24.50
N VAL A 538 16.03 0.78 23.42
CA VAL A 538 15.37 -0.09 22.44
C VAL A 538 15.36 -1.52 22.98
N ASN A 539 14.17 -2.07 23.24
CA ASN A 539 14.00 -3.44 23.73
C ASN A 539 13.78 -4.42 22.57
N ASN A 540 14.78 -5.27 22.32
CA ASN A 540 14.79 -6.21 21.20
C ASN A 540 13.69 -7.27 21.29
N THR A 541 13.37 -7.78 22.48
CA THR A 541 12.38 -8.85 22.66
C THR A 541 10.96 -8.36 22.38
N SER A 542 10.64 -7.12 22.79
CA SER A 542 9.32 -6.54 22.50
C SER A 542 9.15 -6.16 21.04
N MET A 543 10.24 -5.92 20.31
CA MET A 543 10.17 -5.41 18.95
C MET A 543 9.64 -6.47 17.97
N LEU A 544 10.15 -7.70 18.05
CA LEU A 544 9.63 -8.86 17.29
C LEU A 544 8.19 -9.26 17.65
N THR A 545 7.66 -8.80 18.78
CA THR A 545 6.25 -9.03 19.13
C THR A 545 5.34 -7.92 18.59
N MET A 546 5.91 -6.76 18.21
CA MET A 546 5.20 -5.62 17.65
C MET A 546 5.21 -5.60 16.11
N LEU A 547 6.28 -6.13 15.51
CA LEU A 547 6.48 -6.39 14.08
C LEU A 547 5.89 -7.77 13.76
#